data_AF-A0A961U9M1-F1
#
_entry.id   AF-A0A961U9M1-F1
#
_cell.length_a   1.000
_cell.length_b   1.000
_cell.length_c   1.000
_cell.angle_alpha   90.00
_cell.angle_beta   90.00
_cell.angle_gamma   90.00
#
_symmetry.space_group_name_H-M   'P 1'
#
loop_
_entity.id
_entity.type
_entity.pdbx_description
1 polymer ?
#
loop_
_entity_poly.entity_id
_entity_poly.type
_entity_poly.pdbx_seq_one_letter_code
_entity_poly.pdbx_strand_id
1 'polypeptide(L)'
;LEEEGIRADVVSRCSIGALVGAALLTGRMQQLHEWAIALDWRNIAGMIDIAFKGGGLIEGRHIERLMETLEITGNIEDIETAFATVATDFVTGREEWHRSGPIGK
;
A
#
# COMPACT_ATOMS: atom_id res chain seq x y z
N LEU A 1 -9.86 -16.31 0.46
CA LEU A 1 -8.56 -17.02 0.45
C LEU A 1 -8.23 -17.52 1.84
N GLU A 2 -8.04 -16.62 2.82
CA GLU A 2 -7.80 -17.04 4.21
C GLU A 2 -8.96 -17.83 4.82
N GLU A 3 -10.21 -17.40 4.57
CA GLU A 3 -11.42 -18.14 4.98
C GLU A 3 -11.49 -19.57 4.39
N GLU A 4 -10.86 -19.77 3.23
CA GLU A 4 -10.75 -21.06 2.54
C GLU A 4 -9.48 -21.83 2.95
N GLY A 5 -8.73 -21.34 3.95
CA GLY A 5 -7.48 -21.94 4.41
C GLY A 5 -6.29 -21.77 3.46
N ILE A 6 -6.38 -20.90 2.45
CA ILE A 6 -5.33 -20.65 1.46
C ILE A 6 -4.46 -19.48 1.94
N ARG A 7 -3.19 -19.76 2.25
CA ARG A 7 -2.16 -18.75 2.55
C ARG A 7 -1.17 -18.64 1.40
N ALA A 8 -0.73 -17.41 1.12
CA ALA A 8 0.27 -17.16 0.09
C ALA A 8 1.67 -17.31 0.67
N ASP A 9 2.54 -18.07 -0.01
CA ASP A 9 3.96 -18.14 0.33
C ASP A 9 4.73 -16.88 -0.13
N VAL A 10 4.20 -16.19 -1.13
CA VAL A 10 4.78 -14.98 -1.73
C VAL A 10 3.69 -13.98 -2.05
N VAL A 11 3.94 -12.70 -1.75
CA VAL A 11 3.04 -11.58 -2.05
C VAL A 11 3.81 -10.51 -2.82
N SER A 12 3.43 -10.26 -4.07
CA SER A 12 3.96 -9.16 -4.90
C SER A 12 2.85 -8.20 -5.28
N ARG A 13 3.04 -6.88 -5.09
CA ARG A 13 1.96 -5.90 -5.26
C ARG A 13 2.43 -4.55 -5.80
N CYS A 14 1.50 -3.75 -6.33
CA CYS A 14 1.77 -2.40 -6.86
C CYS A 14 0.62 -1.45 -6.48
N SER A 15 0.91 -0.16 -6.31
CA SER A 15 -0.07 0.89 -6.00
C SER A 15 -0.94 0.51 -4.79
N ILE A 16 -2.27 0.63 -4.88
CA ILE A 16 -3.21 0.25 -3.81
C ILE A 16 -3.05 -1.22 -3.38
N GLY A 17 -2.62 -2.09 -4.30
CA GLY A 17 -2.34 -3.47 -3.97
C GLY A 17 -1.21 -3.62 -2.96
N ALA A 18 -0.23 -2.70 -2.96
CA ALA A 18 0.88 -2.72 -2.01
C ALA A 18 0.40 -2.37 -0.60
N LEU A 19 -0.52 -1.41 -0.47
CA LEU A 19 -1.20 -1.11 0.79
C LEU A 19 -1.98 -2.32 1.31
N VAL A 20 -2.78 -2.97 0.44
CA VAL A 20 -3.53 -4.18 0.82
C VAL A 20 -2.58 -5.32 1.21
N GLY A 21 -1.48 -5.51 0.49
CA GLY A 21 -0.45 -6.49 0.82
C GLY A 21 0.22 -6.21 2.16
N ALA A 22 0.58 -4.95 2.42
CA ALA A 22 1.14 -4.53 3.69
C ALA A 22 0.16 -4.76 4.85
N ALA A 23 -1.12 -4.40 4.69
CA ALA A 23 -2.15 -4.65 5.69
C ALA A 23 -2.38 -6.14 5.93
N LEU A 24 -2.35 -6.97 4.88
CA LEU A 24 -2.41 -8.43 4.99
C LEU A 24 -1.29 -8.97 5.87
N LEU A 25 -0.05 -8.59 5.57
CA LEU A 25 1.12 -9.16 6.22
C LEU A 25 1.42 -8.58 7.60
N THR A 26 0.88 -7.41 7.92
CA THR A 26 1.00 -6.76 9.24
C THR A 26 -0.23 -7.00 10.14
N GLY A 27 -1.18 -7.83 9.72
CA GLY A 27 -2.38 -8.16 10.50
C GLY A 27 -3.38 -7.00 10.62
N ARG A 28 -3.37 -6.06 9.68
CA ARG A 28 -4.21 -4.84 9.68
C ARG A 28 -5.39 -4.89 8.69
N MET A 29 -5.74 -6.07 8.19
CA MET A 29 -6.80 -6.24 7.20
C MET A 29 -8.18 -5.82 7.70
N GLN A 30 -8.49 -6.06 8.98
CA GLN A 30 -9.78 -5.67 9.56
C GLN A 30 -9.92 -4.14 9.59
N GLN A 31 -8.88 -3.43 10.05
CA GLN A 31 -8.86 -1.97 10.12
C GLN A 31 -8.90 -1.36 8.70
N LEU A 32 -8.18 -1.96 7.75
CA LEU A 32 -8.25 -1.55 6.35
C LEU A 32 -9.65 -1.76 5.77
N HIS A 33 -10.33 -2.86 6.09
CA HIS A 33 -11.69 -3.13 5.65
C HIS A 33 -12.67 -2.10 6.19
N GLU A 34 -12.63 -1.82 7.50
CA GLU A 34 -13.46 -0.81 8.16
C GLU A 34 -13.28 0.59 7.55
N TRP A 35 -12.03 0.97 7.30
CA TRP A 35 -11.72 2.21 6.59
C TRP A 35 -12.28 2.22 5.16
N ALA A 36 -12.13 1.11 4.42
CA ALA A 36 -12.55 1.03 3.02
C ALA A 36 -14.07 1.10 2.86
N ILE A 37 -14.84 0.50 3.78
CA ILE A 37 -16.31 0.56 3.74
C ILE A 37 -16.87 1.90 4.25
N ALA A 38 -16.09 2.65 5.04
CA ALA A 38 -16.45 3.99 5.52
C ALA A 38 -16.12 5.10 4.49
N LEU A 39 -15.54 4.73 3.34
CA LEU A 39 -15.03 5.67 2.36
C LEU A 39 -16.16 6.28 1.52
N ASP A 40 -16.36 7.59 1.62
CA ASP A 40 -17.21 8.35 0.71
C ASP A 40 -16.40 8.80 -0.53
N TRP A 41 -17.07 8.97 -1.68
CA TRP A 41 -16.45 9.35 -2.95
C TRP A 41 -15.65 10.67 -2.85
N ARG A 42 -16.07 11.56 -1.95
CA ARG A 42 -15.37 12.83 -1.66
C ARG A 42 -13.99 12.60 -1.04
N ASN A 43 -13.86 11.58 -0.19
CA ASN A 43 -12.59 11.22 0.44
C ASN A 43 -11.67 10.53 -0.57
N ILE A 44 -12.23 9.67 -1.44
CA ILE A 44 -11.50 9.04 -2.56
C ILE A 44 -10.95 10.10 -3.52
N ALA A 45 -11.74 11.12 -3.87
CA ALA A 45 -11.28 12.20 -4.75
C ALA A 45 -10.07 12.95 -4.18
N GLY A 46 -10.05 13.18 -2.86
CA GLY A 46 -8.90 13.77 -2.16
C GLY A 46 -7.68 12.84 -2.03
N MET A 47 -7.86 11.52 -2.12
CA MET A 47 -6.73 10.56 -2.22
C MET A 47 -6.06 10.57 -3.58
N ILE A 48 -6.85 10.82 -4.62
CA ILE A 48 -6.41 10.85 -6.02
C ILE A 48 -5.73 12.20 -6.35
N ASP A 49 -5.73 13.17 -5.41
CA ASP A 49 -5.15 14.52 -5.45
C ASP A 49 -4.33 14.82 -6.71
N ILE A 50 -5.05 15.03 -7.83
CA ILE A 50 -4.45 15.29 -9.13
C ILE A 50 -4.03 16.74 -9.09
N ALA A 51 -2.73 17.00 -8.91
CA ALA A 51 -2.17 18.33 -9.06
C ALA A 51 -2.27 18.79 -10.53
N PHE A 52 -3.45 19.26 -10.94
CA PHE A 52 -3.76 19.73 -12.30
C PHE A 52 -3.00 21.00 -12.73
N LYS A 53 -2.16 21.59 -11.87
CA LYS A 53 -1.45 22.83 -12.14
C LYS A 53 0.07 22.71 -12.35
N GLY A 54 0.68 21.52 -12.33
CA GLY A 54 2.16 21.45 -12.35
C GLY A 54 2.85 20.20 -12.87
N GLY A 55 2.14 19.20 -13.40
CA GLY A 55 2.75 17.94 -13.87
C GLY A 55 2.53 16.82 -12.86
N GLY A 56 1.85 15.77 -13.31
CA GLY A 56 1.18 14.80 -12.45
C GLY A 56 2.06 14.12 -11.42
N LEU A 57 1.70 14.28 -10.15
CA LEU A 57 1.98 13.29 -9.12
C LEU A 57 0.90 13.41 -8.05
N ILE A 58 0.33 12.28 -7.66
CA ILE A 58 -0.49 12.14 -6.45
C ILE A 58 0.50 12.37 -5.29
N GLU A 59 0.31 13.41 -4.47
CA GLU A 59 1.27 13.77 -3.41
C GLU A 59 1.42 12.69 -2.31
N GLY A 60 0.67 11.59 -2.37
CA GLY A 60 0.86 10.40 -1.52
C GLY A 60 0.51 10.60 -0.04
N ARG A 61 0.41 11.84 0.43
CA ARG A 61 0.18 12.21 1.84
C ARG A 61 -1.07 11.57 2.46
N HIS A 62 -2.13 11.39 1.67
CA HIS A 62 -3.33 10.73 2.18
C HIS A 62 -3.06 9.25 2.46
N ILE A 63 -2.31 8.58 1.58
CA ILE A 63 -1.90 7.20 1.77
C ILE A 63 -0.94 7.09 2.96
N GLU A 64 0.04 8.00 3.10
CA GLU A 64 0.93 8.03 4.26
C GLU A 64 0.15 8.12 5.57
N ARG A 65 -0.77 9.08 5.69
CA ARG A 65 -1.63 9.24 6.89
C ARG A 65 -2.52 8.03 7.15
N LEU A 66 -2.99 7.38 6.09
CA LEU A 66 -3.77 6.16 6.22
C LEU A 66 -2.92 5.05 6.82
N MET A 67 -1.71 4.84 6.33
CA MET A 67 -0.79 3.84 6.85
C MET A 67 -0.46 4.09 8.32
N GLU A 68 -0.24 5.36 8.70
CA GLU A 68 -0.07 5.77 10.09
C GLU A 68 -1.31 5.45 10.94
N THR A 69 -2.51 5.79 10.45
CA THR A 69 -3.79 5.57 11.17
C THR A 69 -4.08 4.09 11.37
N LEU A 70 -3.74 3.26 10.39
CA LEU A 70 -3.93 1.81 10.45
C LEU A 70 -2.79 1.08 11.17
N GLU A 71 -1.77 1.82 11.64
CA GLU A 71 -0.54 1.28 12.23
C GLU A 71 0.16 0.25 11.34
N ILE A 72 0.14 0.48 10.02
CA ILE A 72 0.87 -0.32 9.04
C ILE A 72 2.32 0.19 9.04
N THR A 73 3.14 -0.44 9.88
CA THR A 73 4.55 -0.09 10.10
C THR A 73 5.42 -1.36 10.17
N GLY A 74 6.73 -1.19 10.27
CA GLY A 74 7.74 -2.25 10.23
C GLY A 74 8.56 -2.25 8.95
N ASN A 75 9.48 -3.20 8.82
CA ASN A 75 10.30 -3.37 7.63
C ASN A 75 9.89 -4.61 6.84
N ILE A 76 10.08 -4.56 5.52
CA ILE A 76 9.76 -5.67 4.61
C ILE A 76 10.54 -6.93 4.97
N GLU A 77 11.81 -6.78 5.36
CA GLU A 77 12.69 -7.88 5.74
C GLU A 77 12.30 -8.59 7.05
N ASP A 78 11.47 -7.96 7.88
CA ASP A 78 11.01 -8.52 9.15
C ASP A 78 9.72 -9.36 8.99
N ILE A 79 9.12 -9.38 7.80
CA ILE A 79 7.91 -10.15 7.50
C ILE A 79 8.27 -11.61 7.19
N GLU A 80 7.54 -12.55 7.79
CA GLU A 80 7.71 -13.99 7.57
C GLU A 80 7.41 -14.43 6.13
N THR A 81 6.36 -13.88 5.53
CA THR A 81 5.99 -14.12 4.12
C THR A 81 6.80 -13.24 3.18
N ALA A 82 7.37 -13.83 2.12
CA ALA A 82 8.13 -13.07 1.13
C ALA A 82 7.28 -11.98 0.49
N PHE A 83 7.64 -10.72 0.70
CA PHE A 83 6.91 -9.56 0.24
C PHE A 83 7.73 -8.69 -0.71
N ALA A 84 7.11 -8.25 -1.80
CA ALA A 84 7.69 -7.27 -2.70
C ALA A 84 6.65 -6.24 -3.17
N THR A 85 7.07 -4.99 -3.27
CA THR A 85 6.30 -3.95 -3.97
C THR A 85 6.99 -3.56 -5.26
N VAL A 86 6.21 -3.23 -6.28
CA VAL A 86 6.71 -2.81 -7.58
C VAL A 86 6.31 -1.37 -7.84
N ALA A 87 7.30 -0.55 -8.13
CA ALA A 87 7.15 0.81 -8.60
C ALA A 87 7.79 0.98 -9.98
N THR A 88 7.65 2.16 -10.56
CA THR A 88 8.29 2.51 -11.82
C THR A 88 9.24 3.67 -11.56
N ASP A 89 10.51 3.49 -11.89
CA ASP A 89 11.48 4.58 -11.95
C ASP A 89 11.03 5.55 -13.04
N PHE A 90 10.67 6.77 -12.63
CA PHE A 90 10.14 7.78 -13.54
C PHE A 90 11.15 8.24 -14.60
N VAL A 91 12.45 8.19 -14.31
CA VAL A 91 13.51 8.64 -15.21
C VAL A 91 13.78 7.58 -16.27
N THR A 92 13.88 6.31 -15.87
CA THR A 92 14.28 5.22 -16.76
C THR A 92 13.11 4.42 -17.34
N GLY A 93 11.93 4.54 -16.75
CA GLY A 93 10.74 3.74 -17.08
C GLY A 93 10.86 2.28 -16.66
N ARG A 94 11.91 1.90 -15.91
CA ARG A 94 12.11 0.53 -15.45
C ARG A 94 11.29 0.25 -14.21
N GLU A 95 10.90 -1.02 -14.08
CA GLU A 95 10.36 -1.52 -12.83
C GLU A 95 11.42 -1.50 -11.72
N GLU A 96 11.01 -1.02 -10.56
CA GLU A 96 11.79 -1.04 -9.33
C GLU A 96 11.07 -1.95 -8.34
N TRP A 97 11.79 -2.95 -7.82
CA TRP A 97 11.25 -3.95 -6.90
C TRP A 97 11.79 -3.69 -5.50
N HIS A 98 10.92 -3.27 -4.59
CA HIS A 98 11.26 -3.09 -3.18
C HIS A 98 11.01 -4.39 -2.41
N ARG A 99 12.07 -4.94 -1.83
CA ARG A 99 12.08 -6.20 -1.05
C ARG A 99 12.67 -6.04 0.36
N SER A 100 12.97 -4.80 0.74
CA SER A 100 13.59 -4.41 2.00
C SER A 100 13.31 -2.94 2.27
N GLY A 101 13.43 -2.52 3.51
CA GLY A 101 13.16 -1.17 3.96
C GLY A 101 11.77 -1.02 4.60
N PRO A 102 11.43 0.20 5.01
CA PRO A 102 10.24 0.44 5.81
C PRO A 102 8.96 0.36 4.96
N ILE A 103 7.90 -0.20 5.53
CA ILE A 103 6.60 -0.39 4.87
C ILE A 103 5.76 0.89 4.93
N GLY A 104 5.95 1.72 5.95
CA GLY A 104 5.40 3.06 6.10
C GLY A 104 6.51 4.02 6.54
N LYS A 105 6.16 5.28 6.86
CA LYS A 105 7.11 6.20 7.50
C LYS A 105 7.20 5.98 9.01
#